data_AF-A0A2E4JV44-F1
#
_entry.id   AF-A0A2E4JV44-F1
#
_cell.length_a   1.000
_cell.length_b   1.000
_cell.length_c   1.000
_cell.angle_alpha   90.00
_cell.angle_beta   90.00
_cell.angle_gamma   90.00
#
_symmetry.space_group_name_H-M   'P 1'
#
loop_
_entity.id
_entity.type
_entity.pdbx_description
1 polymer ?
#
loop_
_entity_poly.entity_id
_entity_poly.type
_entity_poly.pdbx_seq_one_letter_code
_entity_poly.pdbx_strand_id
1 'polypeptide(L)'
;MAVGLILMQTAIVAPSLFRNLEIDDFGRAIRDLWPKFFLALILIGVLSTTSLYFEDDAKLLHYSIGLTTIFLSLVCYLLIPATNKATDEGNEKKFSILHRISVTSTVIILVSNIIFLII
;
A
#
# COMPACT_ATOMS: atom_id res chain seq x y z
N MET A 1 3.13 6.41 -10.51
CA MET A 1 4.24 5.44 -10.31
C MET A 1 3.88 4.42 -9.19
N ALA A 2 4.51 3.26 -9.00
CA ALA A 2 4.04 2.17 -8.09
C ALA A 2 2.78 1.35 -8.48
N VAL A 3 2.08 1.69 -9.58
CA VAL A 3 0.91 0.93 -10.09
C VAL A 3 1.21 -0.56 -10.22
N GLY A 4 2.34 -0.90 -10.86
CA GLY A 4 2.75 -2.29 -11.05
C GLY A 4 2.96 -3.04 -9.73
N LEU A 5 3.57 -2.40 -8.72
CA LEU A 5 3.77 -3.02 -7.41
C LEU A 5 2.43 -3.28 -6.70
N ILE A 6 1.50 -2.31 -6.75
CA ILE A 6 0.18 -2.45 -6.14
C ILE A 6 -0.60 -3.58 -6.81
N LEU A 7 -0.65 -3.61 -8.15
CA LEU A 7 -1.36 -4.65 -8.90
C LEU A 7 -0.73 -6.02 -8.69
N MET A 8 0.60 -6.12 -8.73
CA MET A 8 1.31 -7.37 -8.45
C MET A 8 0.95 -7.89 -7.06
N GLN A 9 1.02 -7.05 -6.03
CA GLN A 9 0.72 -7.49 -4.67
C GLN A 9 -0.76 -7.86 -4.48
N THR A 10 -1.68 -7.00 -4.93
CA THR A 10 -3.11 -7.09 -4.57
C THR A 10 -3.92 -7.96 -5.53
N ALA A 11 -3.58 -8.00 -6.82
CA ALA A 11 -4.32 -8.78 -7.82
C ALA A 11 -3.68 -10.14 -8.12
N ILE A 12 -2.39 -10.32 -7.84
CA ILE A 12 -1.65 -11.55 -8.17
C ILE A 12 -1.17 -12.27 -6.92
N VAL A 13 -0.30 -11.65 -6.13
CA VAL A 13 0.37 -12.31 -4.99
C VAL A 13 -0.63 -12.67 -3.89
N ALA A 14 -1.40 -11.71 -3.36
CA ALA A 14 -2.34 -11.98 -2.27
C ALA A 14 -3.42 -13.01 -2.64
N PRO A 15 -4.08 -12.96 -3.82
CA PRO A 15 -5.03 -13.99 -4.23
C PRO A 15 -4.38 -15.36 -4.45
N SER A 16 -3.15 -15.40 -4.97
CA SER A 16 -2.41 -16.66 -5.14
C SER A 16 -2.07 -17.31 -3.80
N LEU A 17 -1.60 -16.52 -2.83
CA LEU A 17 -1.33 -17.03 -1.48
C LEU A 17 -2.62 -17.53 -0.81
N PHE A 18 -3.71 -16.77 -0.91
CA PHE A 18 -5.01 -17.15 -0.35
C PHE A 18 -5.54 -18.47 -0.94
N ARG A 19 -5.35 -18.70 -2.24
CA ARG A 19 -5.83 -19.92 -2.91
C ARG A 19 -5.01 -21.16 -2.57
N ASN A 20 -3.72 -21.01 -2.27
CA ASN A 20 -2.78 -22.12 -2.20
C ASN A 20 -2.31 -22.46 -0.77
N LEU A 21 -2.61 -21.64 0.24
CA LEU A 21 -2.20 -21.85 1.62
C LEU A 21 -3.39 -22.12 2.53
N GLU A 22 -3.16 -22.90 3.59
CA GLU A 22 -4.09 -23.01 4.71
C GLU A 22 -4.20 -21.66 5.44
N ILE A 23 -5.31 -21.44 6.16
CA ILE A 23 -5.64 -20.13 6.75
C ILE A 23 -4.56 -19.63 7.72
N ASP A 24 -3.95 -20.54 8.49
CA ASP A 24 -2.90 -20.21 9.46
C ASP A 24 -1.60 -19.79 8.76
N ASP A 25 -1.21 -20.51 7.71
CA ASP A 25 -0.03 -20.21 6.90
C ASP A 25 -0.23 -18.94 6.07
N PHE A 26 -1.42 -18.74 5.50
CA PHE A 26 -1.80 -17.50 4.83
C PHE A 26 -1.69 -16.31 5.77
N GLY A 27 -2.26 -16.43 6.97
CA GLY A 27 -2.22 -15.40 8.01
C GLY A 27 -0.79 -15.05 8.42
N ARG A 28 0.13 -16.03 8.46
CA ARG A 28 1.56 -15.79 8.73
C ARG A 28 2.24 -15.07 7.56
N ALA A 29 1.99 -15.53 6.33
CA ALA A 29 2.58 -14.96 5.12
C ALA A 29 2.17 -13.48 4.90
N ILE A 30 0.89 -13.15 5.04
CA ILE A 30 0.42 -11.77 4.83
C ILE A 30 0.94 -10.81 5.91
N ARG A 31 1.04 -11.25 7.17
CA ARG A 31 1.56 -10.43 8.28
C ARG A 31 3.04 -10.07 8.08
N ASP A 32 3.82 -10.93 7.42
CA ASP A 32 5.21 -10.66 7.05
C ASP A 32 5.32 -9.81 5.77
N LEU A 33 4.43 -10.01 4.80
CA LEU A 33 4.51 -9.38 3.50
C LEU A 33 3.98 -7.93 3.47
N TRP A 34 2.89 -7.63 4.18
CA TRP A 34 2.29 -6.28 4.19
C TRP A 34 3.23 -5.17 4.70
N PRO A 35 4.01 -5.35 5.78
CA PRO A 35 4.99 -4.36 6.21
C PRO A 35 6.02 -4.04 5.11
N LYS A 36 6.54 -5.09 4.45
CA LYS A 36 7.51 -4.97 3.36
C LYS A 36 6.90 -4.25 2.15
N PHE A 37 5.64 -4.56 1.83
CA PHE A 37 4.90 -3.91 0.76
C PHE A 37 4.75 -2.41 0.99
N PHE A 38 4.25 -1.99 2.16
CA PHE A 38 4.08 -0.56 2.44
C PHE A 38 5.40 0.18 2.55
N LEU A 39 6.45 -0.46 3.09
CA LEU A 39 7.79 0.12 3.10
C LEU A 39 8.34 0.31 1.68
N ALA A 40 8.13 -0.67 0.79
CA ALA A 40 8.50 -0.55 -0.61
C ALA A 40 7.74 0.59 -1.31
N LEU A 41 6.44 0.78 -1.02
CA LEU A 41 5.66 1.91 -1.55
C LEU A 41 6.20 3.26 -1.07
N ILE A 42 6.58 3.37 0.21
CA ILE A 42 7.21 4.58 0.75
C ILE A 42 8.52 4.86 0.02
N LEU A 43 9.39 3.86 -0.10
CA LEU A 43 10.69 4.00 -0.76
C LEU A 43 10.53 4.43 -2.21
N ILE A 44 9.65 3.76 -2.95
CA ILE A 44 9.31 4.09 -4.33
C ILE A 44 8.79 5.53 -4.40
N GLY A 45 7.82 5.89 -3.56
CA GLY A 45 7.28 7.24 -3.47
C GLY A 45 8.36 8.31 -3.23
N VAL A 46 9.28 8.07 -2.29
CA VAL A 46 10.40 8.99 -1.98
C VAL A 46 11.35 9.13 -3.17
N LEU A 47 11.83 8.02 -3.73
CA LEU A 47 12.77 8.03 -4.84
C LEU A 47 12.21 8.78 -6.05
N SER A 48 10.93 8.55 -6.33
CA SER A 48 10.27 9.15 -7.47
C SER A 48 9.85 10.59 -7.26
N THR A 49 9.45 10.97 -6.05
CA THR A 49 9.25 12.39 -5.73
C THR A 49 10.57 13.14 -5.81
N THR A 50 11.68 12.49 -5.42
CA THR A 50 13.02 13.07 -5.53
C THR A 50 13.48 13.19 -6.97
N SER A 51 13.13 12.24 -7.85
CA SER A 51 13.51 12.30 -9.27
C SER A 51 12.85 13.48 -10.00
N LEU A 52 11.66 13.91 -9.57
CA LEU A 52 10.97 15.07 -10.15
C LEU A 52 11.76 16.37 -10.02
N TYR A 53 12.66 16.50 -9.03
CA TYR A 53 13.51 17.70 -8.90
C TYR A 53 14.54 17.83 -10.02
N PHE A 54 14.78 16.76 -10.77
CA PHE A 54 15.69 16.74 -11.92
C PHE A 54 14.93 16.79 -13.25
N GLU A 55 13.60 16.93 -13.23
CA GLU A 55 12.76 17.07 -14.43
C GLU A 55 12.35 18.53 -14.61
N ASP A 56 12.69 19.11 -15.76
CA ASP A 56 12.41 20.52 -16.07
C ASP A 56 10.90 20.81 -16.21
N ASP A 57 10.09 19.82 -16.63
CA ASP A 57 8.65 19.95 -16.90
C ASP A 57 7.76 19.37 -15.76
N ALA A 58 8.32 19.14 -14.57
CA ALA A 58 7.59 18.54 -13.46
C ALA A 58 6.44 19.44 -12.96
N LYS A 59 5.20 19.01 -13.20
CA LYS A 59 3.98 19.69 -12.70
C LYS A 59 3.84 19.55 -11.19
N LEU A 60 3.29 20.58 -10.53
CA LEU A 60 2.96 20.56 -9.10
C LEU A 60 2.08 19.36 -8.68
N LEU A 61 1.22 18.89 -9.59
CA LEU A 61 0.39 17.71 -9.37
C LEU A 61 1.22 16.42 -9.20
N HIS A 62 2.35 16.28 -9.91
CA HIS A 62 3.24 15.12 -9.76
C HIS A 62 3.81 15.01 -8.35
N TYR A 63 4.27 16.14 -7.80
CA TYR A 63 4.74 16.20 -6.40
C TYR A 63 3.63 15.86 -5.41
N SER A 64 2.42 16.36 -5.65
CA SER A 64 1.25 16.09 -4.78
C SER A 64 0.89 14.60 -4.76
N ILE A 65 0.96 13.92 -5.92
CA ILE A 65 0.72 12.47 -6.03
C ILE A 65 1.83 11.68 -5.33
N GLY A 66 3.09 12.08 -5.51
CA GLY A 66 4.23 11.48 -4.82
C GLY A 66 4.11 11.57 -3.30
N LEU A 67 3.83 12.76 -2.78
CA LEU A 67 3.63 13.00 -1.35
C LEU A 67 2.42 12.24 -0.78
N THR A 68 1.31 12.19 -1.53
CA THR A 68 0.13 11.38 -1.16
C THR A 68 0.49 9.90 -1.05
N THR A 69 1.29 9.38 -1.99
CA THR A 69 1.76 7.99 -1.97
C THR A 69 2.58 7.69 -0.72
N ILE A 70 3.54 8.55 -0.38
CA ILE A 70 4.39 8.42 0.81
C ILE A 70 3.53 8.45 2.07
N PHE A 71 2.67 9.47 2.20
CA PHE A 71 1.86 9.69 3.40
C PHE A 71 0.88 8.55 3.65
N LEU A 72 0.09 8.15 2.65
CA LEU A 72 -0.89 7.08 2.81
C LEU A 72 -0.23 5.71 3.03
N SER A 73 0.92 5.44 2.41
CA SER A 73 1.68 4.22 2.65
C SER A 73 2.24 4.16 4.07
N LEU A 74 2.71 5.31 4.60
CA LEU A 74 3.16 5.41 5.99
C LEU A 74 2.01 5.20 6.97
N VAL A 75 0.85 5.80 6.73
CA VAL A 75 -0.36 5.56 7.53
C VAL A 75 -0.69 4.06 7.53
N CYS A 76 -0.72 3.42 6.37
CA CYS A 76 -1.00 1.98 6.28
C CYS A 76 0.03 1.14 7.04
N TYR A 77 1.32 1.46 6.92
CA TYR A 77 2.38 0.78 7.66
C TYR A 77 2.17 0.86 9.18
N LEU A 78 1.80 2.03 9.69
CA LEU A 78 1.54 2.25 11.12
C LEU A 78 0.24 1.58 11.61
N LEU A 79 -0.71 1.30 10.72
CA LEU A 79 -1.94 0.57 11.07
C LEU A 79 -1.71 -0.93 11.27
N ILE A 80 -0.66 -1.52 10.68
CA ILE A 80 -0.44 -2.98 10.70
C ILE A 80 -0.43 -3.57 12.12
N PRO A 81 0.30 -3.03 13.11
CA PRO A 81 0.31 -3.59 14.47
C PRO A 81 -1.09 -3.57 15.10
N ALA A 82 -1.87 -2.52 14.85
CA ALA A 82 -3.23 -2.40 15.37
C ALA A 82 -4.20 -3.36 14.67
N THR A 83 -4.03 -3.58 13.36
CA THR A 83 -4.82 -4.55 12.59
C THR A 83 -4.52 -5.97 13.05
N ASN A 84 -3.23 -6.33 13.18
CA ASN A 84 -2.82 -7.66 13.64
C ASN A 84 -3.33 -7.93 15.06
N LYS A 85 -3.19 -6.97 15.98
CA LYS A 85 -3.73 -7.07 17.33
C LYS A 85 -5.25 -7.27 17.33
N ALA A 86 -5.99 -6.56 16.47
CA ALA A 86 -7.44 -6.74 16.38
C ALA A 86 -7.83 -8.14 15.87
N THR A 87 -7.07 -8.71 14.93
CA THR A 87 -7.24 -10.11 14.50
C THR A 87 -6.93 -11.09 15.62
N ASP A 88 -5.82 -10.90 16.34
CA ASP A 88 -5.37 -11.80 17.40
C ASP A 88 -6.32 -11.80 18.61
N GLU A 89 -7.01 -10.68 18.86
CA GLU A 89 -8.05 -10.53 19.90
C GLU A 89 -9.45 -10.98 19.43
N GLY A 90 -9.63 -11.40 18.17
CA GLY A 90 -10.94 -11.71 17.60
C GLY A 90 -11.90 -10.51 17.50
N ASN A 91 -11.35 -9.27 17.51
CA ASN A 91 -12.13 -8.04 17.46
C ASN A 91 -12.46 -7.65 16.01
N GLU A 92 -13.45 -8.36 15.45
CA GLU A 92 -13.89 -8.21 14.06
C GLU A 92 -14.28 -6.77 13.69
N LYS A 93 -14.93 -6.04 14.60
CA LYS A 93 -15.34 -4.64 14.35
C LYS A 93 -14.13 -3.73 14.16
N LYS A 94 -13.13 -3.83 15.05
CA LYS A 94 -11.92 -3.02 14.97
C LYS A 94 -11.07 -3.42 13.76
N PHE A 95 -10.93 -4.72 13.51
CA PHE A 95 -10.25 -5.24 12.32
C PHE A 95 -10.86 -4.67 11.04
N SER A 96 -12.19 -4.77 10.89
CA SER A 96 -12.91 -4.29 9.69
C SER A 96 -12.67 -2.80 9.43
N ILE A 97 -12.68 -1.96 10.47
CA ILE A 97 -12.41 -0.52 10.33
C ILE A 97 -10.97 -0.26 9.87
N LEU A 98 -9.99 -0.83 10.57
CA LEU A 98 -8.57 -0.62 10.26
C LEU A 98 -8.20 -1.16 8.88
N HIS A 99 -8.69 -2.35 8.54
CA HIS A 99 -8.50 -2.97 7.24
C HIS A 99 -9.10 -2.11 6.12
N ARG A 100 -10.34 -1.63 6.30
CA ARG A 100 -11.00 -0.78 5.30
C ARG A 100 -10.27 0.54 5.07
N ILE A 101 -9.72 1.16 6.12
CA ILE A 101 -8.87 2.35 5.98
C ILE A 101 -7.65 2.04 5.13
N SER A 102 -6.95 0.94 5.41
CA SER A 102 -5.76 0.53 4.65
C SER A 102 -6.07 0.21 3.18
N VAL A 103 -7.14 -0.54 2.92
CA VAL A 103 -7.58 -0.87 1.55
C VAL A 103 -7.97 0.39 0.78
N THR A 104 -8.80 1.26 1.37
CA THR A 104 -9.24 2.50 0.71
C THR A 104 -8.05 3.41 0.42
N SER A 105 -7.10 3.53 1.35
CA SER A 105 -5.86 4.28 1.15
C SER A 105 -5.04 3.70 -0.01
N THR A 106 -4.91 2.38 -0.10
CA THR A 106 -4.19 1.70 -1.19
C THR A 106 -4.86 1.92 -2.55
N VAL A 107 -6.20 1.94 -2.60
CA VAL A 107 -6.95 2.28 -3.82
C VAL A 107 -6.74 3.73 -4.23
N ILE A 108 -6.74 4.68 -3.28
CA ILE A 108 -6.44 6.09 -3.56
C ILE A 108 -5.03 6.21 -4.15
N ILE A 109 -4.03 5.56 -3.53
CA ILE A 109 -2.66 5.54 -4.06
C ILE A 109 -2.65 4.99 -5.49
N LEU A 110 -3.33 3.88 -5.76
CA LEU A 110 -3.39 3.26 -7.09
C LEU A 110 -3.95 4.25 -8.13
N VAL A 111 -5.11 4.84 -7.86
CA VAL A 111 -5.78 5.76 -8.79
C VAL A 111 -4.93 7.01 -9.02
N SER A 112 -4.41 7.64 -7.96
CA SER A 112 -3.51 8.80 -8.07
C SER A 112 -2.29 8.48 -8.94
N ASN A 113 -1.74 7.27 -8.81
CA ASN A 113 -0.57 6.85 -9.56
C ASN A 113 -0.85 6.40 -10.99
N ILE A 114 -2.09 6.06 -11.32
CA ILE A 114 -2.56 5.92 -12.71
C ILE A 114 -2.70 7.31 -13.34
N ILE A 115 -3.31 8.27 -12.62
CA ILE A 115 -3.45 9.65 -13.08
C ILE A 115 -2.07 10.25 -13.40
N PHE A 116 -1.08 10.02 -12.55
CA PHE A 116 0.32 10.42 -12.79
C PHE A 116 0.85 10.00 -14.17
N LEU A 117 0.45 8.84 -14.71
CA LEU A 117 0.94 8.34 -16.00
C LEU A 117 0.27 9.03 -17.20
N ILE A 118 -0.84 9.72 -16.98
CA ILE A 118 -1.70 10.26 -18.05
C ILE A 118 -1.55 11.79 -18.15
N ILE A 119 -1.11 12.46 -17.09
CA ILE A 119 -1.05 13.93 -17.00
C ILE A 119 0.33 14.50 -17.29
#